data_AF-A0A1V9Z3J2-F1
#
_entry.id   AF-A0A1V9Z3J2-F1
#
_cell.length_a   1.000
_cell.length_b   1.000
_cell.length_c   1.000
_cell.angle_alpha   90.00
_cell.angle_beta   90.00
_cell.angle_gamma   90.00
#
_symmetry.space_group_name_H-M   'P 1'
#
loop_
_entity.id
_entity.type
_entity.pdbx_description
1 polymer ?
#
loop_
_entity_poly.entity_id
_entity_poly.type
_entity_poly.pdbx_seq_one_letter_code
_entity_poly.pdbx_strand_id
1 'polypeptide(L)'
;MWQQVALVIATALAVNSEIHHREGCRPSNAPGLWSAFDNALAEATYIDLTHTLTPKTPVSSGDVSPQSFLRATNVSAPGVPFTWEANGFAANAYELHTDQYGSQLDPPAHWNPIYPAIDELPPTFALRPLVVIDITDKVKKDFGYQLKVEDVLAWETKHKTNIPKGSVVFVRSDWSKQWDVLDPVELADQFPFPGQSLAAIQFLHLNRSILFHGHEPLDTDTTPTLESEAWLLQNGYTQAEGVNNLHKVAEIGCLVSSSVPKLRGGLGGFARYVAICPKQWRHGYRIDQTPDSPLPKQPSPLVYNPDEGYLRSEYKPIPESKPVQGEKSATDLKLWDIFSQKIRTAKHIDLTHTMTTKTPVWAGFTTPPAKIAFAVNSTSGKPYTWENDGFAGLSYRFETDQFGTQLDPPAHWNPDYPAIDELPPTFAVRPLVIIDITAKVKTDDGYQLAVDDILAWENKHQITIPKGAVVFVRSDWSKQWDVVDPVQLAASFPFPGQTLASVKFLHLNRSILFHGHEPLDTDTTPTLESEAWLLQSGYTQAEGVGNMDGVPEVGCLVQMGFPKLRGGLGGYARYIAICPEDAAIGVTINAAAESPLPKQKSPLQFVDGQGLLRT
;
A
#
# COMPACT_ATOMS: atom_id res chain seq x y z
N MET A 1 16.16 13.88 44.86
CA MET A 1 15.74 14.16 43.47
C MET A 1 16.01 13.01 42.48
N TRP A 2 16.91 12.06 42.77
CA TRP A 2 17.15 10.87 41.93
C TRP A 2 16.37 9.60 42.33
N GLN A 3 15.61 9.62 43.44
CA GLN A 3 14.79 8.48 43.88
C GLN A 3 13.32 8.55 43.44
N GLN A 4 12.81 9.70 42.98
CA GLN A 4 11.42 9.82 42.50
C GLN A 4 11.27 9.44 41.02
N VAL A 5 12.33 9.54 40.21
CA VAL A 5 12.32 9.11 38.80
C VAL A 5 12.46 7.59 38.68
N ALA A 6 13.24 6.96 39.58
CA ALA A 6 13.38 5.50 39.63
C ALA A 6 12.08 4.79 40.08
N LEU A 7 11.25 5.43 40.91
CA LEU A 7 10.01 4.83 41.40
C LEU A 7 8.92 4.78 40.32
N VAL A 8 8.88 5.75 39.39
CA VAL A 8 7.94 5.77 38.26
C VAL A 8 8.30 4.71 37.22
N ILE A 9 9.59 4.46 36.99
CA ILE A 9 10.08 3.45 36.04
C ILE A 9 9.94 2.02 36.61
N ALA A 10 10.11 1.83 37.92
CA ALA A 10 9.99 0.51 38.55
C ALA A 10 8.54 -0.01 38.62
N THR A 11 7.54 0.86 38.76
CA THR A 11 6.11 0.45 38.68
C THR A 11 5.65 0.08 37.27
N ALA A 12 6.36 0.49 36.21
CA ALA A 12 6.04 0.10 34.84
C ALA A 12 6.56 -1.31 34.47
N LEU A 13 7.57 -1.82 35.18
CA LEU A 13 8.20 -3.11 34.89
C LEU A 13 7.63 -4.28 35.72
N ALA A 14 6.82 -4.01 36.75
CA ALA A 14 6.24 -5.04 37.63
C ALA A 14 4.76 -5.38 37.31
N VAL A 15 4.16 -4.76 36.29
CA VAL A 15 2.80 -5.05 35.84
C VAL A 15 2.85 -5.64 34.42
N ASN A 16 3.47 -6.81 34.28
CA ASN A 16 3.40 -7.60 33.04
C ASN A 16 3.44 -9.10 33.36
N SER A 17 2.48 -9.55 34.16
CA SER A 17 2.11 -10.97 34.26
C SER A 17 0.62 -11.22 34.43
N GLU A 18 -0.24 -10.20 34.30
CA GLU A 18 -1.69 -10.38 34.24
C GLU A 18 -2.22 -9.76 32.95
N ILE A 19 -2.53 -10.64 31.99
CA ILE A 19 -3.35 -10.31 30.83
C ILE A 19 -4.73 -9.93 31.37
N HIS A 20 -4.90 -8.66 31.71
CA HIS A 20 -6.22 -8.09 31.89
C HIS A 20 -6.82 -7.87 30.50
N HIS A 21 -7.63 -8.85 30.07
CA HIS A 21 -8.80 -8.60 29.25
C HIS A 21 -9.69 -7.58 29.99
N ARG A 22 -9.37 -6.29 29.88
CA ARG A 22 -10.38 -5.25 30.08
C ARG A 22 -11.07 -5.04 28.75
N GLU A 23 -12.30 -5.54 28.69
CA GLU A 23 -13.32 -5.13 27.72
C GLU A 23 -13.50 -3.60 27.83
N GLY A 24 -12.65 -2.86 27.11
CA GLY A 24 -12.83 -1.43 26.89
C GLY A 24 -13.86 -1.25 25.80
N CYS A 25 -15.13 -1.17 26.19
CA CYS A 25 -16.22 -0.72 25.33
C CYS A 25 -15.80 0.60 24.68
N ARG A 26 -15.49 0.60 23.38
CA ARG A 26 -15.21 1.82 22.62
C ARG A 26 -16.47 2.69 22.67
N PRO A 27 -16.39 3.98 23.02
CA PRO A 27 -17.59 4.79 23.20
C PRO A 27 -18.40 4.86 21.90
N SER A 28 -19.71 4.68 21.99
CA SER A 28 -20.67 4.76 20.86
C SER A 28 -20.72 6.12 20.15
N ASN A 29 -19.87 7.06 20.56
CA ASN A 29 -19.80 8.44 20.10
C ASN A 29 -18.45 8.77 19.41
N ALA A 30 -17.73 7.76 18.89
CA ALA A 30 -16.48 7.98 18.18
C ALA A 30 -16.67 9.00 17.02
N PRO A 31 -15.83 10.05 16.92
CA PRO A 31 -16.04 11.13 15.96
C PRO A 31 -15.87 10.65 14.52
N GLY A 32 -16.65 11.24 13.61
CA GLY A 32 -16.51 11.02 12.17
C GLY A 32 -16.55 9.54 11.78
N LEU A 33 -15.55 9.12 11.00
CA LEU A 33 -15.41 7.77 10.45
C LEU A 33 -14.77 6.78 11.43
N TRP A 34 -14.30 7.19 12.61
CA TRP A 34 -13.85 6.24 13.63
C TRP A 34 -15.00 5.35 14.09
N SER A 35 -16.23 5.87 14.11
CA SER A 35 -17.43 5.05 14.34
C SER A 35 -17.63 3.97 13.29
N ALA A 36 -17.35 4.25 12.00
CA ALA A 36 -17.42 3.26 10.93
C ALA A 36 -16.35 2.17 11.11
N PHE A 37 -15.15 2.56 11.57
CA PHE A 37 -14.10 1.62 11.91
C PHE A 37 -14.50 0.72 13.08
N ASP A 38 -14.91 1.30 14.20
CA ASP A 38 -15.31 0.56 15.41
C ASP A 38 -16.48 -0.39 15.14
N ASN A 39 -17.45 0.05 14.35
CA ASN A 39 -18.66 -0.73 14.10
C ASN A 39 -18.46 -1.91 13.14
N ALA A 40 -17.43 -1.91 12.28
CA ALA A 40 -17.21 -3.04 11.37
C ALA A 40 -15.76 -3.33 10.98
N LEU A 41 -14.96 -2.33 10.64
CA LEU A 41 -13.59 -2.59 10.14
C LEU A 41 -12.69 -3.16 11.25
N ALA A 42 -12.86 -2.72 12.49
CA ALA A 42 -12.09 -3.17 13.64
C ALA A 42 -12.20 -4.69 13.89
N GLU A 43 -13.37 -5.26 13.58
CA GLU A 43 -13.67 -6.69 13.80
C GLU A 43 -13.64 -7.51 12.50
N ALA A 44 -13.42 -6.86 11.35
CA ALA A 44 -13.39 -7.52 10.05
C ALA A 44 -12.18 -8.45 9.90
N THR A 45 -12.25 -9.33 8.91
CA THR A 45 -11.16 -10.22 8.54
C THR A 45 -10.46 -9.72 7.28
N TYR A 46 -9.16 -9.54 7.35
CA TYR A 46 -8.29 -8.98 6.32
C TYR A 46 -7.56 -10.10 5.58
N ILE A 47 -7.65 -10.14 4.25
CA ILE A 47 -7.05 -11.18 3.40
C ILE A 47 -6.16 -10.48 2.37
N ASP A 48 -4.88 -10.86 2.36
CA ASP A 48 -3.91 -10.34 1.39
C ASP A 48 -4.15 -10.97 0.02
N LEU A 49 -4.41 -10.15 -0.99
CA LEU A 49 -4.67 -10.56 -2.38
C LEU A 49 -3.48 -10.26 -3.30
N THR A 50 -2.30 -10.04 -2.73
CA THR A 50 -1.09 -9.67 -3.44
C THR A 50 -0.03 -10.77 -3.35
N HIS A 51 0.55 -11.13 -4.50
CA HIS A 51 1.73 -11.99 -4.56
C HIS A 51 2.95 -11.25 -4.00
N THR A 52 3.81 -11.98 -3.29
CA THR A 52 5.13 -11.46 -2.91
C THR A 52 5.99 -11.35 -4.17
N LEU A 53 6.55 -10.17 -4.41
CA LEU A 53 7.44 -9.88 -5.52
C LEU A 53 8.87 -10.32 -5.18
N THR A 54 9.52 -11.03 -6.10
CA THR A 54 10.87 -11.58 -5.96
C THR A 54 11.63 -11.41 -7.27
N PRO A 55 12.99 -11.45 -7.29
CA PRO A 55 13.76 -11.39 -8.54
C PRO A 55 13.25 -12.30 -9.67
N LYS A 56 12.67 -13.44 -9.31
CA LYS A 56 12.17 -14.48 -10.22
C LYS A 56 10.64 -14.42 -10.42
N THR A 57 9.95 -13.42 -9.91
CA THR A 57 8.50 -13.28 -10.11
C THR A 57 8.20 -13.29 -11.61
N PRO A 58 7.19 -14.08 -12.05
CA PRO A 58 6.87 -14.21 -13.46
C PRO A 58 6.43 -12.86 -14.04
N VAL A 59 6.83 -12.60 -15.29
CA VAL A 59 6.46 -11.43 -16.10
C VAL A 59 6.02 -11.91 -17.47
N SER A 60 5.23 -11.10 -18.18
CA SER A 60 4.68 -11.47 -19.49
C SER A 60 5.75 -11.90 -20.49
N SER A 61 5.40 -12.85 -21.36
CA SER A 61 6.29 -13.38 -22.39
C SER A 61 6.74 -12.25 -23.32
N GLY A 62 8.02 -11.87 -23.24
CA GLY A 62 8.59 -10.76 -24.00
C GLY A 62 9.19 -9.67 -23.14
N ASP A 63 8.89 -9.62 -21.84
CA ASP A 63 9.55 -8.70 -20.92
C ASP A 63 10.93 -9.22 -20.50
N VAL A 64 11.79 -8.32 -20.05
CA VAL A 64 13.12 -8.67 -19.52
C VAL A 64 12.99 -9.19 -18.09
N SER A 65 13.59 -10.37 -17.84
CA SER A 65 13.60 -11.10 -16.58
C SER A 65 14.94 -11.86 -16.44
N PRO A 66 15.45 -12.13 -15.22
CA PRO A 66 14.91 -11.78 -13.91
C PRO A 66 15.04 -10.29 -13.56
N GLN A 67 14.26 -9.84 -12.58
CA GLN A 67 14.45 -8.55 -11.91
C GLN A 67 15.64 -8.65 -10.94
N SER A 68 16.21 -7.51 -10.51
CA SER A 68 17.31 -7.52 -9.52
C SER A 68 16.92 -6.83 -8.22
N PHE A 69 17.03 -7.57 -7.11
CA PHE A 69 16.86 -7.03 -5.76
C PHE A 69 18.25 -6.90 -5.14
N LEU A 70 18.69 -5.67 -4.98
CA LEU A 70 20.07 -5.31 -4.65
C LEU A 70 20.13 -4.65 -3.27
N ARG A 71 21.34 -4.29 -2.85
CA ARG A 71 21.56 -3.45 -1.66
C ARG A 71 21.83 -2.02 -2.07
N ALA A 72 21.24 -1.06 -1.36
CA ALA A 72 21.60 0.34 -1.50
C ALA A 72 23.08 0.53 -1.14
N THR A 73 23.76 1.45 -1.82
CA THR A 73 25.20 1.69 -1.63
C THR A 73 25.48 3.13 -1.20
N ASN A 74 26.57 3.28 -0.44
CA ASN A 74 26.99 4.57 0.08
C ASN A 74 27.65 5.42 -1.02
N VAL A 75 27.21 6.66 -1.22
CA VAL A 75 27.81 7.57 -2.20
C VAL A 75 29.29 7.86 -1.92
N SER A 76 29.70 7.87 -0.64
CA SER A 76 31.09 8.10 -0.22
C SER A 76 31.98 6.87 -0.40
N ALA A 77 31.38 5.70 -0.62
CA ALA A 77 32.07 4.44 -0.91
C ALA A 77 31.29 3.65 -1.98
N PRO A 78 31.31 4.09 -3.26
CA PRO A 78 30.48 3.50 -4.31
C PRO A 78 30.67 1.99 -4.43
N GLY A 79 29.58 1.24 -4.53
CA GLY A 79 29.58 -0.22 -4.59
C GLY A 79 29.73 -0.91 -3.23
N VAL A 80 30.00 -0.18 -2.14
CA VAL A 80 29.94 -0.71 -0.77
C VAL A 80 28.50 -0.58 -0.26
N PRO A 81 27.82 -1.72 0.00
CA PRO A 81 26.44 -1.72 0.42
C PRO A 81 26.29 -1.36 1.90
N PHE A 82 25.14 -0.78 2.26
CA PHE A 82 24.75 -0.64 3.66
C PHE A 82 24.44 -2.02 4.27
N THR A 83 25.00 -2.30 5.45
CA THR A 83 24.76 -3.53 6.20
C THR A 83 24.55 -3.25 7.68
N TRP A 84 23.75 -4.08 8.36
CA TRP A 84 23.52 -3.94 9.79
C TRP A 84 24.84 -3.96 10.61
N GLU A 85 25.79 -4.82 10.24
CA GLU A 85 27.08 -4.93 10.94
C GLU A 85 27.93 -3.66 10.81
N ALA A 86 28.00 -3.07 9.61
CA ALA A 86 28.87 -1.93 9.36
C ALA A 86 28.20 -0.58 9.68
N ASN A 87 26.87 -0.50 9.55
CA ASN A 87 26.14 0.76 9.54
C ASN A 87 25.05 0.85 10.61
N GLY A 88 24.66 -0.26 11.24
CA GLY A 88 23.52 -0.31 12.16
C GLY A 88 22.16 -0.42 11.46
N PHE A 89 22.11 -0.31 10.14
CA PHE A 89 20.93 -0.46 9.30
C PHE A 89 21.29 -1.07 7.94
N ALA A 90 20.29 -1.49 7.17
CA ALA A 90 20.45 -1.87 5.78
C ALA A 90 19.26 -1.36 4.94
N ALA A 91 19.49 -1.16 3.65
CA ALA A 91 18.47 -0.73 2.68
C ALA A 91 18.63 -1.52 1.37
N ASN A 92 17.53 -1.74 0.66
CA ASN A 92 17.57 -2.36 -0.67
C ASN A 92 17.78 -1.31 -1.76
N ALA A 93 18.17 -1.78 -2.93
CA ALA A 93 18.00 -1.10 -4.21
C ALA A 93 17.27 -2.06 -5.15
N TYR A 94 16.64 -1.57 -6.21
CA TYR A 94 15.90 -2.42 -7.15
C TYR A 94 16.17 -2.04 -8.59
N GLU A 95 16.31 -3.05 -9.43
CA GLU A 95 16.27 -2.91 -10.89
C GLU A 95 15.09 -3.73 -11.40
N LEU A 96 14.06 -3.00 -11.82
CA LEU A 96 12.79 -3.52 -12.30
C LEU A 96 12.69 -3.17 -13.78
N HIS A 97 12.81 -4.16 -14.65
CA HIS A 97 12.82 -4.01 -16.09
C HIS A 97 11.43 -3.80 -16.72
N THR A 98 10.37 -3.91 -15.92
CA THR A 98 8.98 -3.65 -16.31
C THR A 98 8.17 -3.16 -15.09
N ASP A 99 7.23 -2.25 -15.28
CA ASP A 99 6.16 -1.97 -14.30
C ASP A 99 5.00 -2.96 -14.40
N GLN A 100 5.03 -3.83 -15.41
CA GLN A 100 4.07 -4.90 -15.61
C GLN A 100 4.50 -6.17 -14.82
N TYR A 101 4.47 -6.09 -13.48
CA TYR A 101 5.15 -7.01 -12.58
C TYR A 101 4.32 -7.47 -11.38
N GLY A 102 3.94 -8.75 -11.39
CA GLY A 102 3.25 -9.42 -10.30
C GLY A 102 1.78 -8.98 -10.13
N SER A 103 1.35 -8.76 -8.89
CA SER A 103 0.02 -8.17 -8.65
C SER A 103 0.04 -6.69 -8.98
N GLN A 104 -0.77 -6.26 -9.94
CA GLN A 104 -0.64 -4.92 -10.51
C GLN A 104 -1.95 -4.22 -10.81
N LEU A 105 -1.85 -2.94 -11.17
CA LEU A 105 -2.91 -2.11 -11.69
C LEU A 105 -2.45 -1.39 -12.96
N ASP A 106 -3.24 -1.51 -14.01
CA ASP A 106 -2.98 -0.88 -15.30
C ASP A 106 -3.80 0.40 -15.46
N PRO A 107 -3.14 1.56 -15.53
CA PRO A 107 -3.79 2.80 -15.88
C PRO A 107 -4.07 2.84 -17.39
N PRO A 108 -5.09 3.59 -17.85
CA PRO A 108 -5.37 3.69 -19.28
C PRO A 108 -4.23 4.35 -20.08
N ALA A 109 -3.32 5.09 -19.43
CA ALA A 109 -2.08 5.56 -20.03
C ALA A 109 -1.20 4.44 -20.61
N HIS A 110 -1.29 3.21 -20.09
CA HIS A 110 -0.54 2.05 -20.59
C HIS A 110 -0.74 1.88 -22.10
N TRP A 111 -1.98 2.06 -22.58
CA TRP A 111 -2.33 1.97 -24.00
C TRP A 111 -2.50 3.31 -24.70
N ASN A 112 -2.81 4.38 -23.97
CA ASN A 112 -3.08 5.66 -24.61
C ASN A 112 -2.60 6.85 -23.76
N PRO A 113 -1.54 7.54 -24.19
CA PRO A 113 -0.84 8.54 -23.38
C PRO A 113 -1.70 9.77 -23.02
N ILE A 114 -2.86 9.96 -23.65
CA ILE A 114 -3.78 11.05 -23.32
C ILE A 114 -4.59 10.79 -22.05
N TYR A 115 -4.69 9.53 -21.59
CA TYR A 115 -5.40 9.20 -20.36
C TYR A 115 -4.48 9.20 -19.13
N PRO A 116 -5.04 9.21 -17.90
CA PRO A 116 -4.25 9.24 -16.67
C PRO A 116 -3.27 8.08 -16.52
N ALA A 117 -2.09 8.38 -15.99
CA ALA A 117 -1.09 7.44 -15.45
C ALA A 117 -1.35 7.13 -13.96
N ILE A 118 -0.52 6.25 -13.36
CA ILE A 118 -0.64 5.82 -11.96
C ILE A 118 -0.71 6.98 -10.96
N ASP A 119 0.16 8.00 -11.10
CA ASP A 119 0.21 9.14 -10.18
C ASP A 119 -0.97 10.11 -10.33
N GLU A 120 -1.74 9.96 -11.39
CA GLU A 120 -2.92 10.76 -11.72
C GLU A 120 -4.24 10.06 -11.34
N LEU A 121 -4.17 8.82 -10.84
CA LEU A 121 -5.34 8.10 -10.33
C LEU A 121 -5.87 8.79 -9.07
N PRO A 122 -7.19 9.01 -8.97
CA PRO A 122 -7.78 9.71 -7.84
C PRO A 122 -7.65 8.87 -6.56
N PRO A 123 -7.46 9.51 -5.39
CA PRO A 123 -7.31 8.81 -4.11
C PRO A 123 -8.57 8.03 -3.70
N THR A 124 -9.70 8.27 -4.36
CA THR A 124 -10.95 7.53 -4.17
C THR A 124 -10.88 6.06 -4.60
N PHE A 125 -9.81 5.61 -5.27
CA PHE A 125 -9.57 4.17 -5.53
C PHE A 125 -9.30 3.38 -4.25
N ALA A 126 -8.91 4.06 -3.16
CA ALA A 126 -8.39 3.48 -1.92
C ALA A 126 -9.23 2.34 -1.33
N LEU A 127 -10.56 2.49 -1.26
CA LEU A 127 -11.43 1.51 -0.59
C LEU A 127 -12.78 1.40 -1.29
N ARG A 128 -13.14 0.20 -1.77
CA ARG A 128 -14.37 -0.03 -2.56
C ARG A 128 -15.08 -1.34 -2.19
N PRO A 129 -16.39 -1.49 -2.46
CA PRO A 129 -17.05 -2.79 -2.42
C PRO A 129 -16.34 -3.77 -3.36
N LEU A 130 -16.09 -4.99 -2.87
CA LEU A 130 -15.49 -6.07 -3.64
C LEU A 130 -16.55 -7.11 -3.99
N VAL A 131 -16.61 -7.45 -5.28
CA VAL A 131 -17.34 -8.60 -5.83
C VAL A 131 -16.32 -9.62 -6.33
N VAL A 132 -16.50 -10.90 -6.01
CA VAL A 132 -15.72 -11.99 -6.62
C VAL A 132 -16.65 -12.88 -7.44
N ILE A 133 -16.36 -13.01 -8.74
CA ILE A 133 -17.06 -13.91 -9.65
C ILE A 133 -16.24 -15.19 -9.81
N ASP A 134 -16.79 -16.32 -9.37
CA ASP A 134 -16.12 -17.62 -9.45
C ASP A 134 -16.44 -18.35 -10.77
N ILE A 135 -15.42 -18.56 -11.59
CA ILE A 135 -15.48 -19.35 -12.83
C ILE A 135 -14.69 -20.66 -12.76
N THR A 136 -14.21 -21.06 -11.57
CA THR A 136 -13.30 -22.21 -11.39
C THR A 136 -13.87 -23.51 -11.93
N ASP A 137 -15.16 -23.78 -11.77
CA ASP A 137 -15.80 -24.99 -12.31
C ASP A 137 -15.88 -25.02 -13.84
N LYS A 138 -15.78 -23.86 -14.49
CA LYS A 138 -15.69 -23.74 -15.95
C LYS A 138 -14.25 -23.88 -16.41
N VAL A 139 -13.32 -23.24 -15.70
CA VAL A 139 -11.86 -23.37 -15.90
C VAL A 139 -11.40 -24.83 -15.78
N LYS A 140 -11.94 -25.61 -14.84
CA LYS A 140 -11.65 -27.06 -14.73
C LYS A 140 -12.06 -27.87 -15.96
N LYS A 141 -13.05 -27.40 -16.73
CA LYS A 141 -13.55 -28.08 -17.94
C LYS A 141 -12.85 -27.57 -19.20
N ASP A 142 -12.48 -26.30 -19.19
CA ASP A 142 -11.79 -25.59 -20.25
C ASP A 142 -10.84 -24.59 -19.60
N PHE A 143 -9.54 -24.92 -19.59
CA PHE A 143 -8.55 -24.09 -18.90
C PHE A 143 -8.48 -22.66 -19.46
N GLY A 144 -8.77 -22.47 -20.75
CA GLY A 144 -8.83 -21.17 -21.40
C GLY A 144 -10.18 -20.46 -21.27
N TYR A 145 -11.06 -20.89 -20.35
CA TYR A 145 -12.40 -20.32 -20.24
C TYR A 145 -12.35 -18.81 -19.98
N GLN A 146 -13.04 -18.05 -20.84
CA GLN A 146 -13.15 -16.61 -20.73
C GLN A 146 -14.47 -16.24 -20.04
N LEU A 147 -14.42 -15.37 -19.02
CA LEU A 147 -15.60 -14.79 -18.37
C LEU A 147 -16.60 -14.25 -19.39
N LYS A 148 -17.88 -14.60 -19.23
CA LYS A 148 -18.97 -14.17 -20.11
C LYS A 148 -20.02 -13.36 -19.36
N VAL A 149 -20.88 -12.67 -20.12
CA VAL A 149 -22.02 -11.93 -19.56
C VAL A 149 -22.93 -12.85 -18.75
N GLU A 150 -23.11 -14.11 -19.19
CA GLU A 150 -23.94 -15.08 -18.49
C GLU A 150 -23.41 -15.42 -17.09
N ASP A 151 -22.09 -15.37 -16.88
CA ASP A 151 -21.47 -15.60 -15.57
C ASP A 151 -21.79 -14.46 -14.61
N VAL A 152 -21.73 -13.22 -15.11
CA VAL A 152 -22.11 -12.02 -14.37
C VAL A 152 -23.58 -12.10 -13.96
N LEU A 153 -24.48 -12.41 -14.91
CA LEU A 153 -25.91 -12.52 -14.64
C LEU A 153 -26.25 -13.70 -13.70
N ALA A 154 -25.52 -14.81 -13.81
CA ALA A 154 -25.66 -15.95 -12.91
C ALA A 154 -25.22 -15.59 -11.48
N TRP A 155 -24.13 -14.82 -11.33
CA TRP A 155 -23.69 -14.29 -10.04
C TRP A 155 -24.76 -13.39 -9.42
N GLU A 156 -25.33 -12.45 -10.19
CA GLU A 156 -26.39 -11.56 -9.70
C GLU A 156 -27.65 -12.31 -9.28
N THR A 157 -28.01 -13.34 -10.05
CA THR A 157 -29.14 -14.24 -9.72
C THR A 157 -28.88 -15.03 -8.43
N LYS A 158 -27.66 -15.58 -8.28
CA LYS A 158 -27.25 -16.36 -7.11
C LYS A 158 -27.30 -15.51 -5.84
N HIS A 159 -26.79 -14.29 -5.89
CA HIS A 159 -26.68 -13.40 -4.72
C HIS A 159 -27.87 -12.46 -4.54
N LYS A 160 -28.84 -12.50 -5.48
CA LYS A 160 -30.07 -11.69 -5.46
C LYS A 160 -29.79 -10.18 -5.35
N THR A 161 -28.73 -9.74 -6.00
CA THR A 161 -28.34 -8.34 -6.09
C THR A 161 -27.67 -8.09 -7.42
N ASN A 162 -27.78 -6.85 -7.91
CA ASN A 162 -26.90 -6.40 -8.98
C ASN A 162 -25.50 -6.11 -8.42
N ILE A 163 -24.48 -6.18 -9.28
CA ILE A 163 -23.15 -5.67 -8.97
C ILE A 163 -23.25 -4.17 -8.67
N PRO A 164 -22.78 -3.69 -7.50
CA PRO A 164 -22.90 -2.28 -7.13
C PRO A 164 -22.10 -1.35 -8.05
N LYS A 165 -22.68 -0.19 -8.39
CA LYS A 165 -21.93 0.87 -9.10
C LYS A 165 -20.67 1.26 -8.32
N GLY A 166 -19.56 1.38 -9.02
CA GLY A 166 -18.26 1.78 -8.46
C GLY A 166 -17.60 0.70 -7.59
N SER A 167 -18.08 -0.55 -7.62
CA SER A 167 -17.40 -1.70 -7.01
C SER A 167 -16.16 -2.09 -7.81
N VAL A 168 -15.30 -2.90 -7.19
CA VAL A 168 -14.25 -3.66 -7.86
C VAL A 168 -14.76 -5.08 -8.08
N VAL A 169 -14.49 -5.65 -9.26
CA VAL A 169 -14.87 -7.03 -9.60
C VAL A 169 -13.62 -7.87 -9.84
N PHE A 170 -13.35 -8.85 -8.99
CA PHE A 170 -12.29 -9.83 -9.23
C PHE A 170 -12.86 -11.14 -9.73
N VAL A 171 -12.16 -11.74 -10.71
CA VAL A 171 -12.57 -12.99 -11.35
C VAL A 171 -11.68 -14.10 -10.83
N ARG A 172 -12.30 -15.05 -10.13
CA ARG A 172 -11.61 -16.19 -9.54
C ARG A 172 -11.56 -17.34 -10.54
N SER A 173 -10.35 -17.76 -10.88
CA SER A 173 -10.05 -18.90 -11.75
C SER A 173 -9.23 -19.99 -11.06
N ASP A 174 -8.76 -19.76 -9.83
CA ASP A 174 -7.77 -20.59 -9.12
C ASP A 174 -6.42 -20.72 -9.86
N TRP A 175 -6.15 -19.90 -10.88
CA TRP A 175 -4.88 -19.86 -11.60
C TRP A 175 -3.69 -19.49 -10.69
N SER A 176 -3.91 -18.58 -9.73
CA SER A 176 -2.93 -18.12 -8.73
C SER A 176 -2.38 -19.25 -7.85
N LYS A 177 -3.06 -20.41 -7.76
CA LYS A 177 -2.57 -21.58 -7.00
C LYS A 177 -1.33 -22.21 -7.61
N GLN A 178 -1.01 -21.87 -8.85
CA GLN A 178 0.19 -22.35 -9.56
C GLN A 178 1.42 -21.49 -9.27
N TRP A 179 1.26 -20.31 -8.67
CA TRP A 179 2.30 -19.28 -8.52
C TRP A 179 3.58 -19.77 -7.86
N ASP A 180 3.45 -20.53 -6.78
CA ASP A 180 4.58 -21.08 -6.02
C ASP A 180 4.87 -22.56 -6.35
N VAL A 181 4.21 -23.09 -7.40
CA VAL A 181 4.29 -24.52 -7.79
C VAL A 181 5.06 -24.70 -9.09
N LEU A 182 4.79 -23.86 -10.08
CA LEU A 182 5.43 -23.93 -11.39
C LEU A 182 6.70 -23.08 -11.42
N ASP A 183 7.58 -23.40 -12.36
CA ASP A 183 8.67 -22.49 -12.70
C ASP A 183 8.09 -21.15 -13.19
N PRO A 184 8.64 -19.99 -12.80
CA PRO A 184 8.10 -18.71 -13.21
C PRO A 184 8.03 -18.49 -14.72
N VAL A 185 8.97 -19.04 -15.49
CA VAL A 185 8.94 -18.94 -16.96
C VAL A 185 7.82 -19.83 -17.51
N GLU A 186 7.69 -21.06 -17.00
CA GLU A 186 6.58 -21.96 -17.37
C GLU A 186 5.21 -21.34 -17.05
N LEU A 187 5.09 -20.69 -15.89
CA LEU A 187 3.87 -20.02 -15.49
C LEU A 187 3.52 -18.83 -16.38
N ALA A 188 4.51 -18.02 -16.75
CA ALA A 188 4.35 -16.89 -17.66
C ALA A 188 3.97 -17.29 -19.09
N ASP A 189 4.51 -18.42 -19.57
CA ASP A 189 4.26 -18.93 -20.93
C ASP A 189 2.96 -19.75 -21.06
N GLN A 190 2.19 -19.91 -19.97
CA GLN A 190 0.93 -20.69 -20.03
C GLN A 190 -0.06 -20.07 -21.01
N PHE A 191 -0.47 -20.83 -22.02
CA PHE A 191 -1.51 -20.42 -22.97
C PHE A 191 -2.34 -21.62 -23.48
N PRO A 192 -3.67 -21.48 -23.67
CA PRO A 192 -4.49 -20.36 -23.22
C PRO A 192 -4.58 -20.34 -21.69
N PHE A 193 -4.81 -19.16 -21.10
CA PHE A 193 -5.10 -18.99 -19.68
C PHE A 193 -6.57 -18.55 -19.47
N PRO A 194 -7.14 -18.72 -18.27
CA PRO A 194 -8.46 -18.18 -17.96
C PRO A 194 -8.48 -16.66 -18.13
N GLY A 195 -9.45 -16.10 -18.84
CA GLY A 195 -9.49 -14.66 -19.08
C GLY A 195 -10.91 -14.13 -19.13
N GLN A 196 -11.16 -13.14 -19.99
CA GLN A 196 -12.45 -12.47 -20.11
C GLN A 196 -12.81 -12.13 -21.55
N SER A 197 -14.11 -12.19 -21.85
CA SER A 197 -14.62 -11.74 -23.14
C SER A 197 -14.83 -10.23 -23.16
N LEU A 198 -14.59 -9.59 -24.31
CA LEU A 198 -14.91 -8.17 -24.53
C LEU A 198 -16.36 -7.83 -24.14
N ALA A 199 -17.30 -8.71 -24.46
CA ALA A 199 -18.72 -8.52 -24.11
C ALA A 199 -18.96 -8.48 -22.58
N ALA A 200 -18.28 -9.33 -21.81
CA ALA A 200 -18.38 -9.31 -20.35
C ALA A 200 -17.81 -8.01 -19.77
N ILE A 201 -16.66 -7.56 -20.26
CA ILE A 201 -15.99 -6.34 -19.80
C ILE A 201 -16.81 -5.10 -20.18
N GLN A 202 -17.33 -5.03 -21.40
CA GLN A 202 -18.27 -3.99 -21.80
C GLN A 202 -19.51 -3.99 -20.92
N PHE A 203 -20.09 -5.16 -20.60
CA PHE A 203 -21.26 -5.23 -19.74
C PHE A 203 -20.97 -4.74 -18.32
N LEU A 204 -19.86 -5.15 -17.72
CA LEU A 204 -19.46 -4.69 -16.39
C LEU A 204 -19.26 -3.17 -16.34
N HIS A 205 -18.53 -2.59 -17.30
CA HIS A 205 -18.25 -1.16 -17.31
C HIS A 205 -19.44 -0.31 -17.77
N LEU A 206 -20.11 -0.67 -18.87
CA LEU A 206 -21.18 0.13 -19.45
C LEU A 206 -22.53 -0.09 -18.75
N ASN A 207 -22.83 -1.31 -18.31
CA ASN A 207 -24.14 -1.65 -17.72
C ASN A 207 -24.13 -1.76 -16.19
N ARG A 208 -22.97 -1.93 -15.54
CA ARG A 208 -22.85 -1.91 -14.06
C ARG A 208 -22.04 -0.75 -13.52
N SER A 209 -21.27 -0.05 -14.37
CA SER A 209 -20.47 1.11 -13.98
C SER A 209 -19.54 0.78 -12.81
N ILE A 210 -18.86 -0.36 -12.89
CA ILE A 210 -17.83 -0.74 -11.91
C ILE A 210 -16.64 0.22 -11.99
N LEU A 211 -15.83 0.27 -10.93
CA LEU A 211 -14.62 1.09 -10.92
C LEU A 211 -13.55 0.45 -11.82
N PHE A 212 -13.21 -0.80 -11.52
CA PHE A 212 -12.29 -1.62 -12.30
C PHE A 212 -12.54 -3.10 -12.00
N HIS A 213 -11.88 -3.95 -12.78
CA HIS A 213 -11.93 -5.39 -12.60
C HIS A 213 -10.52 -5.97 -12.63
N GLY A 214 -10.37 -7.23 -12.21
CA GLY A 214 -9.09 -7.91 -12.33
C GLY A 214 -9.19 -9.42 -12.24
N HIS A 215 -8.08 -10.06 -12.61
CA HIS A 215 -8.00 -11.52 -12.77
C HIS A 215 -6.72 -12.08 -12.13
N GLU A 216 -6.69 -13.40 -11.91
CA GLU A 216 -5.53 -14.09 -11.32
C GLU A 216 -4.29 -14.24 -12.24
N PRO A 217 -4.40 -14.47 -13.56
CA PRO A 217 -3.23 -14.53 -14.44
C PRO A 217 -2.55 -13.18 -14.66
N LEU A 218 -1.39 -13.23 -15.32
CA LEU A 218 -0.52 -12.09 -15.64
C LEU A 218 -1.01 -11.24 -16.81
N ASP A 219 -2.10 -11.66 -17.44
CA ASP A 219 -2.84 -10.94 -18.48
C ASP A 219 -4.29 -11.46 -18.37
N THR A 220 -5.24 -10.73 -18.91
CA THR A 220 -6.66 -11.09 -18.89
C THR A 220 -7.23 -11.40 -20.27
N ASP A 221 -6.48 -11.12 -21.34
CA ASP A 221 -6.92 -11.25 -22.71
C ASP A 221 -6.11 -12.29 -23.48
N THR A 222 -6.80 -13.32 -23.99
CA THR A 222 -6.15 -14.40 -24.76
C THR A 222 -6.27 -14.22 -26.28
N THR A 223 -6.81 -13.09 -26.75
CA THR A 223 -6.99 -12.83 -28.17
C THR A 223 -5.70 -12.35 -28.82
N PRO A 224 -5.47 -12.63 -30.12
CA PRO A 224 -4.22 -12.25 -30.79
C PRO A 224 -3.91 -10.75 -30.83
N THR A 225 -4.91 -9.90 -30.54
CA THR A 225 -4.81 -8.44 -30.58
C THR A 225 -5.17 -7.78 -29.25
N LEU A 226 -5.30 -8.57 -28.18
CA LEU A 226 -5.70 -8.11 -26.84
C LEU A 226 -6.97 -7.22 -26.90
N GLU A 227 -8.00 -7.68 -27.62
CA GLU A 227 -9.16 -6.85 -28.03
C GLU A 227 -9.93 -6.23 -26.86
N SER A 228 -10.06 -6.94 -25.74
CA SER A 228 -10.76 -6.51 -24.53
C SER A 228 -9.92 -5.52 -23.73
N GLU A 229 -8.62 -5.77 -23.60
CA GLU A 229 -7.69 -4.87 -22.94
C GLU A 229 -7.51 -3.57 -23.74
N ALA A 230 -7.32 -3.69 -25.06
CA ALA A 230 -7.26 -2.57 -25.99
C ALA A 230 -8.50 -1.70 -25.90
N TRP A 231 -9.71 -2.31 -25.91
CA TRP A 231 -10.94 -1.56 -25.74
C TRP A 231 -11.00 -0.86 -24.37
N LEU A 232 -10.68 -1.58 -23.30
CA LEU A 232 -10.75 -1.08 -21.94
C LEU A 232 -9.86 0.16 -21.73
N LEU A 233 -8.57 0.01 -22.01
CA LEU A 233 -7.56 1.02 -21.68
C LEU A 233 -7.61 2.20 -22.67
N GLN A 234 -8.03 2.00 -23.92
CA GLN A 234 -8.30 3.12 -24.84
C GLN A 234 -9.59 3.90 -24.53
N ASN A 235 -10.47 3.36 -23.69
CA ASN A 235 -11.70 4.02 -23.27
C ASN A 235 -11.63 4.59 -21.85
N GLY A 236 -10.43 4.67 -21.26
CA GLY A 236 -10.22 5.32 -19.96
C GLY A 236 -10.56 4.45 -18.76
N TYR A 237 -10.75 3.14 -18.93
CA TYR A 237 -10.94 2.24 -17.79
C TYR A 237 -9.59 1.72 -17.26
N THR A 238 -9.62 1.02 -16.13
CA THR A 238 -8.44 0.42 -15.49
C THR A 238 -8.64 -1.09 -15.31
N GLN A 239 -7.53 -1.82 -15.20
CA GLN A 239 -7.49 -3.28 -14.99
C GLN A 239 -6.53 -3.62 -13.85
N ALA A 240 -6.78 -4.73 -13.17
CA ALA A 240 -5.83 -5.34 -12.25
C ALA A 240 -5.49 -6.75 -12.70
N GLU A 241 -4.24 -7.16 -12.49
CA GLU A 241 -3.73 -8.46 -12.92
C GLU A 241 -2.91 -9.09 -11.80
N GLY A 242 -2.67 -10.40 -11.92
CA GLY A 242 -1.91 -11.15 -10.92
C GLY A 242 -2.57 -11.11 -9.54
N VAL A 243 -3.90 -11.14 -9.44
CA VAL A 243 -4.58 -11.12 -8.13
C VAL A 243 -4.48 -12.49 -7.44
N ASN A 244 -4.09 -12.51 -6.17
CA ASN A 244 -3.88 -13.73 -5.40
C ASN A 244 -5.08 -14.06 -4.48
N ASN A 245 -5.13 -15.28 -3.96
CA ASN A 245 -5.94 -15.70 -2.81
C ASN A 245 -7.46 -15.50 -2.96
N LEU A 246 -8.01 -15.34 -4.17
CA LEU A 246 -9.45 -15.17 -4.37
C LEU A 246 -10.27 -16.37 -3.85
N HIS A 247 -9.67 -17.57 -3.79
CA HIS A 247 -10.25 -18.76 -3.16
C HIS A 247 -10.48 -18.63 -1.64
N LYS A 248 -9.85 -17.64 -0.99
CA LYS A 248 -10.03 -17.31 0.42
C LYS A 248 -11.08 -16.23 0.65
N VAL A 249 -11.58 -15.56 -0.38
CA VAL A 249 -12.44 -14.36 -0.27
C VAL A 249 -13.91 -14.74 -0.47
N ALA A 250 -14.83 -14.01 0.18
CA ALA A 250 -16.25 -14.17 -0.07
C ALA A 250 -16.64 -13.57 -1.43
N GLU A 251 -17.57 -14.21 -2.15
CA GLU A 251 -18.09 -13.68 -3.42
C GLU A 251 -18.77 -12.32 -3.28
N ILE A 252 -19.30 -12.02 -2.08
CA ILE A 252 -20.05 -10.81 -1.78
C ILE A 252 -19.81 -10.35 -0.33
N GLY A 253 -19.94 -9.04 -0.09
CA GLY A 253 -19.96 -8.45 1.25
C GLY A 253 -18.60 -7.98 1.77
N CYS A 254 -17.51 -8.23 1.05
CA CYS A 254 -16.19 -7.69 1.38
C CYS A 254 -16.01 -6.28 0.76
N LEU A 255 -15.09 -5.50 1.33
CA LEU A 255 -14.45 -4.36 0.67
C LEU A 255 -13.08 -4.79 0.13
N VAL A 256 -12.48 -3.99 -0.75
CA VAL A 256 -11.08 -4.11 -1.14
C VAL A 256 -10.38 -2.77 -0.91
N SER A 257 -9.25 -2.84 -0.20
CA SER A 257 -8.26 -1.78 -0.15
C SER A 257 -7.31 -1.93 -1.32
N SER A 258 -7.14 -0.89 -2.13
CA SER A 258 -6.31 -0.90 -3.34
C SER A 258 -5.29 0.23 -3.28
N SER A 259 -4.01 -0.10 -3.39
CA SER A 259 -2.92 0.87 -3.34
C SER A 259 -1.86 0.56 -4.39
N VAL A 260 -1.22 1.59 -4.91
CA VAL A 260 -0.06 1.55 -5.80
C VAL A 260 0.91 2.67 -5.41
N PRO A 261 2.23 2.48 -5.49
CA PRO A 261 3.19 3.57 -5.37
C PRO A 261 2.87 4.69 -6.36
N LYS A 262 3.06 5.94 -5.94
CA LYS A 262 2.71 7.10 -6.76
C LYS A 262 3.85 7.49 -7.70
N LEU A 263 4.15 6.62 -8.67
CA LEU A 263 5.24 6.82 -9.64
C LEU A 263 4.83 7.81 -10.74
N ARG A 264 5.61 8.88 -10.93
CA ARG A 264 5.35 9.91 -11.96
C ARG A 264 5.24 9.31 -13.35
N GLY A 265 4.08 9.47 -13.99
CA GLY A 265 3.83 8.97 -15.32
C GLY A 265 3.85 7.44 -15.43
N GLY A 266 3.71 6.72 -14.31
CA GLY A 266 3.77 5.25 -14.28
C GLY A 266 2.72 4.61 -15.19
N LEU A 267 3.14 3.61 -15.98
CA LEU A 267 2.30 2.91 -16.95
C LEU A 267 1.85 1.53 -16.48
N GLY A 268 2.37 1.07 -15.34
CA GLY A 268 1.87 -0.02 -14.52
C GLY A 268 2.12 0.31 -13.05
N GLY A 269 1.39 -0.32 -12.14
CA GLY A 269 1.51 -0.07 -10.70
C GLY A 269 1.66 -1.36 -9.92
N PHE A 270 2.80 -1.54 -9.24
CA PHE A 270 3.00 -2.63 -8.27
C PHE A 270 1.98 -2.51 -7.14
N ALA A 271 0.90 -3.29 -7.18
CA ALA A 271 -0.28 -3.04 -6.37
C ALA A 271 -0.26 -3.82 -5.05
N ARG A 272 -0.88 -3.23 -4.02
CA ARG A 272 -1.27 -3.94 -2.80
C ARG A 272 -2.79 -3.97 -2.68
N TYR A 273 -3.34 -5.17 -2.77
CA TYR A 273 -4.76 -5.45 -2.65
C TYR A 273 -5.02 -6.21 -1.36
N VAL A 274 -5.93 -5.70 -0.53
CA VAL A 274 -6.37 -6.39 0.69
C VAL A 274 -7.89 -6.43 0.72
N ALA A 275 -8.46 -7.63 0.71
CA ALA A 275 -9.88 -7.80 0.97
C ALA A 275 -10.17 -7.65 2.46
N ILE A 276 -11.23 -6.89 2.78
CA ILE A 276 -11.74 -6.71 4.13
C ILE A 276 -13.13 -7.35 4.16
N CYS A 277 -13.24 -8.52 4.78
CA CYS A 277 -14.43 -9.35 4.79
C CYS A 277 -15.13 -9.35 6.15
N PRO A 278 -16.41 -9.75 6.22
CA PRO A 278 -17.14 -9.80 7.49
C PRO A 278 -16.43 -10.61 8.58
N LYS A 279 -16.61 -10.23 9.84
CA LYS A 279 -15.94 -10.81 11.04
C LYS A 279 -15.97 -12.34 11.10
N GLN A 280 -17.09 -12.92 10.70
CA GLN A 280 -17.36 -14.36 10.70
C GLN A 280 -16.69 -15.09 9.54
N TRP A 281 -16.08 -14.38 8.59
CA TRP A 281 -15.38 -14.99 7.48
C TRP A 281 -14.13 -15.73 7.98
N ARG A 282 -13.96 -16.96 7.50
CA ARG A 282 -13.09 -17.97 8.12
C ARG A 282 -11.61 -17.88 7.76
N HIS A 283 -11.26 -17.15 6.71
CA HIS A 283 -9.90 -16.99 6.21
C HIS A 283 -9.39 -15.58 6.46
N GLY A 284 -8.11 -15.44 6.79
CA GLY A 284 -7.42 -14.16 6.94
C GLY A 284 -7.15 -13.75 8.38
N TYR A 285 -6.92 -12.45 8.58
CA TYR A 285 -6.35 -11.87 9.80
C TYR A 285 -7.30 -10.87 10.44
N ARG A 286 -7.39 -10.85 11.77
CA ARG A 286 -8.18 -9.86 12.52
C ARG A 286 -7.27 -9.03 13.41
N ILE A 287 -7.57 -7.74 13.50
CA ILE A 287 -6.76 -6.75 14.22
C ILE A 287 -6.57 -7.14 15.69
N ASP A 288 -7.59 -7.67 16.34
CA ASP A 288 -7.56 -8.08 17.75
C ASP A 288 -6.74 -9.36 18.02
N GLN A 289 -6.36 -10.09 16.98
CA GLN A 289 -5.65 -11.38 17.07
C GLN A 289 -4.33 -11.41 16.31
N THR A 290 -4.00 -10.31 15.63
CA THR A 290 -2.78 -10.18 14.85
C THR A 290 -1.79 -9.35 15.67
N PRO A 291 -0.58 -9.85 15.93
CA PRO A 291 0.48 -9.05 16.55
C PRO A 291 1.05 -8.07 15.50
N ASP A 292 0.34 -6.97 15.25
CA ASP A 292 0.69 -5.97 14.23
C ASP A 292 1.53 -4.80 14.78
N SER A 293 1.56 -4.58 16.09
CA SER A 293 2.48 -3.63 16.75
C SER A 293 2.64 -3.91 18.27
N PRO A 294 3.87 -4.12 18.79
CA PRO A 294 5.09 -4.35 18.02
C PRO A 294 5.03 -5.69 17.26
N LEU A 295 5.72 -5.75 16.15
CA LEU A 295 5.87 -6.93 15.33
C LEU A 295 6.82 -7.94 16.00
N PRO A 296 6.52 -9.25 15.93
CA PRO A 296 7.33 -10.27 16.58
C PRO A 296 8.63 -10.53 15.82
N LYS A 297 9.70 -10.89 16.56
CA LYS A 297 10.94 -11.40 15.95
C LYS A 297 10.70 -12.70 15.18
N GLN A 298 11.44 -12.85 14.09
CA GLN A 298 11.53 -14.05 13.29
C GLN A 298 12.59 -15.01 13.84
N PRO A 299 12.49 -16.33 13.57
CA PRO A 299 13.41 -17.33 14.11
C PRO A 299 14.81 -17.27 13.50
N SER A 300 14.96 -16.68 12.31
CA SER A 300 16.25 -16.47 11.63
C SER A 300 16.33 -15.03 11.11
N PRO A 301 17.51 -14.39 11.12
CA PRO A 301 17.69 -13.04 10.57
C PRO A 301 17.56 -13.02 9.04
N LEU A 302 17.30 -11.84 8.48
CA LEU A 302 17.45 -11.61 7.04
C LEU A 302 18.92 -11.69 6.65
N VAL A 303 19.19 -12.38 5.56
CA VAL A 303 20.51 -12.53 4.96
C VAL A 303 20.41 -12.20 3.48
N TYR A 304 21.33 -11.38 2.98
CA TYR A 304 21.36 -11.03 1.57
C TYR A 304 21.87 -12.19 0.72
N ASN A 305 21.16 -12.49 -0.35
CA ASN A 305 21.58 -13.39 -1.41
C ASN A 305 21.60 -12.61 -2.75
N PRO A 306 22.69 -12.70 -3.54
CA PRO A 306 22.80 -11.96 -4.80
C PRO A 306 21.72 -12.26 -5.85
N ASP A 307 21.18 -13.48 -5.88
CA ASP A 307 20.19 -13.93 -6.87
C ASP A 307 18.75 -13.77 -6.38
N GLU A 308 18.57 -13.59 -5.06
CA GLU A 308 17.27 -13.69 -4.40
C GLU A 308 16.87 -12.45 -3.58
N GLY A 309 17.79 -11.52 -3.36
CA GLY A 309 17.61 -10.40 -2.44
C GLY A 309 17.77 -10.85 -0.98
N TYR A 310 17.20 -10.09 -0.04
CA TYR A 310 17.15 -10.53 1.36
C TYR A 310 16.09 -11.61 1.56
N LEU A 311 16.48 -12.66 2.28
CA LEU A 311 15.60 -13.74 2.70
C LEU A 311 16.06 -14.34 4.03
N ARG A 312 15.20 -15.16 4.65
CA ARG A 312 15.50 -15.88 5.89
C ARG A 312 15.53 -17.38 5.62
N SER A 313 16.42 -18.09 6.32
CA SER A 313 16.47 -19.57 6.27
C SER A 313 15.25 -20.21 6.93
N GLU A 314 14.74 -19.60 8.00
CA GLU A 314 13.49 -19.99 8.65
C GLU A 314 12.59 -18.76 8.76
N TYR A 315 11.34 -18.92 8.33
CA TYR A 315 10.31 -17.91 8.40
C TYR A 315 9.12 -18.44 9.20
N LYS A 316 8.67 -17.64 10.18
CA LYS A 316 7.46 -17.94 10.95
C LYS A 316 6.39 -16.92 10.56
N PRO A 317 5.50 -17.25 9.60
CA PRO A 317 4.40 -16.37 9.24
C PRO A 317 3.50 -16.13 10.44
N ILE A 318 2.91 -14.93 10.50
CA ILE A 318 1.82 -14.67 11.44
C ILE A 318 0.69 -15.66 11.12
N PRO A 319 0.18 -16.42 12.09
CA PRO A 319 -0.90 -17.36 11.83
C PRO A 319 -2.19 -16.60 11.49
N GLU A 320 -2.96 -17.12 10.53
CA GLU A 320 -4.32 -16.64 10.29
C GLU A 320 -5.17 -16.71 11.56
N SER A 321 -6.16 -15.83 11.65
CA SER A 321 -7.06 -15.75 12.80
C SER A 321 -7.95 -16.98 12.92
N LYS A 322 -8.25 -17.40 14.15
CA LYS A 322 -9.11 -18.57 14.39
C LYS A 322 -10.52 -18.30 13.83
N PRO A 323 -11.17 -19.26 13.14
CA PRO A 323 -12.55 -19.08 12.72
C PRO A 323 -13.47 -18.77 13.91
N VAL A 324 -14.45 -17.86 13.73
CA VAL A 324 -15.47 -17.61 14.76
C VAL A 324 -16.45 -18.78 14.77
N GLN A 325 -16.77 -19.34 15.94
CA GLN A 325 -17.73 -20.43 16.07
C GLN A 325 -19.15 -19.94 15.71
N GLY A 326 -19.84 -20.67 14.83
CA GLY A 326 -21.24 -20.39 14.44
C GLY A 326 -21.41 -19.72 13.08
N GLU A 327 -20.80 -20.28 12.03
CA GLU A 327 -20.95 -19.87 10.62
C GLU A 327 -22.41 -19.53 10.28
N LYS A 328 -22.70 -18.23 10.13
CA LYS A 328 -23.92 -17.77 9.47
C LYS A 328 -23.57 -16.97 8.22
N SER A 329 -23.84 -17.64 7.09
CA SER A 329 -24.19 -17.17 5.75
C SER A 329 -23.27 -16.16 5.04
N ALA A 330 -22.93 -16.51 3.80
CA ALA A 330 -22.23 -15.71 2.79
C ALA A 330 -23.02 -14.47 2.29
N THR A 331 -23.85 -13.84 3.13
CA THR A 331 -24.75 -12.73 2.76
C THR A 331 -24.70 -11.57 3.76
N ASP A 332 -23.64 -11.45 4.55
CA ASP A 332 -23.46 -10.27 5.42
C ASP A 332 -22.95 -9.09 4.59
N LEU A 333 -23.81 -8.09 4.43
CA LEU A 333 -23.55 -6.88 3.66
C LEU A 333 -23.22 -5.67 4.54
N LYS A 334 -22.99 -5.86 5.86
CA LYS A 334 -22.75 -4.75 6.80
C LYS A 334 -21.60 -3.84 6.37
N LEU A 335 -20.54 -4.40 5.78
CA LEU A 335 -19.43 -3.62 5.25
C LEU A 335 -19.82 -2.78 4.02
N TRP A 336 -20.67 -3.31 3.14
CA TRP A 336 -21.23 -2.55 2.01
C TRP A 336 -22.20 -1.47 2.49
N ASP A 337 -22.98 -1.74 3.53
CA ASP A 337 -23.86 -0.75 4.16
C ASP A 337 -23.05 0.41 4.74
N ILE A 338 -21.99 0.11 5.49
CA ILE A 338 -21.08 1.13 6.05
C ILE A 338 -20.38 1.90 4.94
N PHE A 339 -19.92 1.23 3.88
CA PHE A 339 -19.36 1.91 2.73
C PHE A 339 -20.39 2.90 2.15
N SER A 340 -21.60 2.44 1.89
CA SER A 340 -22.65 3.24 1.27
C SER A 340 -23.10 4.42 2.14
N GLN A 341 -23.15 4.24 3.45
CA GLN A 341 -23.65 5.24 4.41
C GLN A 341 -22.59 6.24 4.86
N LYS A 342 -21.30 5.87 4.86
CA LYS A 342 -20.24 6.66 5.50
C LYS A 342 -19.04 6.91 4.59
N ILE A 343 -18.51 5.90 3.91
CA ILE A 343 -17.29 6.04 3.11
C ILE A 343 -17.58 6.65 1.74
N ARG A 344 -18.74 6.35 1.15
CA ARG A 344 -19.11 6.84 -0.19
C ARG A 344 -19.19 8.36 -0.27
N THR A 345 -19.63 9.04 0.78
CA THR A 345 -19.70 10.51 0.83
C THR A 345 -18.46 11.16 1.46
N ALA A 346 -17.52 10.35 1.98
CA ALA A 346 -16.28 10.81 2.57
C ALA A 346 -15.38 11.53 1.55
N LYS A 347 -14.53 12.44 2.04
CA LYS A 347 -13.48 13.07 1.25
C LYS A 347 -12.19 12.28 1.37
N HIS A 348 -11.59 11.98 0.22
CA HIS A 348 -10.32 11.27 0.11
C HIS A 348 -9.21 12.28 -0.18
N ILE A 349 -8.15 12.25 0.63
CA ILE A 349 -7.00 13.15 0.56
C ILE A 349 -5.76 12.27 0.38
N ASP A 350 -5.01 12.52 -0.67
CA ASP A 350 -3.77 11.80 -0.97
C ASP A 350 -2.61 12.41 -0.16
N LEU A 351 -2.11 11.67 0.83
CA LEU A 351 -1.03 12.08 1.72
C LEU A 351 0.35 11.63 1.22
N THR A 352 0.47 11.38 -0.08
CA THR A 352 1.68 10.84 -0.70
C THR A 352 2.22 11.77 -1.79
N HIS A 353 3.53 12.04 -1.69
CA HIS A 353 4.28 12.74 -2.71
C HIS A 353 4.48 11.85 -3.94
N THR A 354 4.41 12.44 -5.13
CA THR A 354 4.72 11.71 -6.35
C THR A 354 6.22 11.44 -6.45
N MET A 355 6.59 10.19 -6.71
CA MET A 355 7.97 9.75 -6.87
C MET A 355 8.48 10.10 -8.27
N THR A 356 9.66 10.72 -8.35
CA THR A 356 10.33 11.15 -9.59
C THR A 356 11.80 10.77 -9.55
N THR A 357 12.53 10.90 -10.67
CA THR A 357 13.99 10.69 -10.71
C THR A 357 14.78 11.66 -9.81
N LYS A 358 14.14 12.70 -9.28
CA LYS A 358 14.72 13.72 -8.42
C LYS A 358 14.10 13.76 -7.03
N THR A 359 13.28 12.78 -6.65
CA THR A 359 12.66 12.76 -5.32
C THR A 359 13.74 12.89 -4.23
N PRO A 360 13.54 13.75 -3.21
CA PRO A 360 14.48 13.91 -2.10
C PRO A 360 14.85 12.56 -1.45
N VAL A 361 16.14 12.37 -1.16
CA VAL A 361 16.67 11.15 -0.55
C VAL A 361 17.83 11.51 0.38
N TRP A 362 18.03 10.77 1.47
CA TRP A 362 19.16 11.00 2.37
C TRP A 362 20.50 11.00 1.61
N ALA A 363 21.36 11.98 1.93
CA ALA A 363 22.58 12.26 1.19
C ALA A 363 23.62 11.11 1.19
N GLY A 364 23.47 10.10 2.05
CA GLY A 364 24.30 8.90 2.01
C GLY A 364 23.98 7.95 0.86
N PHE A 365 22.78 8.03 0.27
CA PHE A 365 22.38 7.19 -0.86
C PHE A 365 22.90 7.72 -2.20
N THR A 366 22.96 6.84 -3.19
CA THR A 366 23.40 7.19 -4.55
C THR A 366 22.42 8.14 -5.23
N THR A 367 22.94 9.15 -5.95
CA THR A 367 22.15 10.12 -6.71
C THR A 367 22.53 10.10 -8.21
N PRO A 368 21.58 10.27 -9.16
CA PRO A 368 20.14 10.40 -8.95
C PRO A 368 19.54 9.13 -8.31
N PRO A 369 18.57 9.26 -7.40
CA PRO A 369 18.04 8.14 -6.62
C PRO A 369 17.22 7.15 -7.44
N ALA A 370 16.75 7.58 -8.61
CA ALA A 370 16.05 6.71 -9.53
C ALA A 370 16.34 7.05 -10.99
N LYS A 371 16.23 6.04 -11.85
CA LYS A 371 16.19 6.19 -13.31
C LYS A 371 14.93 5.54 -13.84
N ILE A 372 14.33 6.17 -14.83
CA ILE A 372 13.12 5.69 -15.52
C ILE A 372 13.47 5.59 -17.00
N ALA A 373 13.14 4.46 -17.61
CA ALA A 373 13.24 4.24 -19.05
C ALA A 373 12.01 3.48 -19.55
N PHE A 374 11.84 3.32 -20.87
CA PHE A 374 10.87 2.36 -21.37
C PHE A 374 11.31 0.94 -21.00
N ALA A 375 10.35 0.06 -20.71
CA ALA A 375 10.57 -1.37 -20.67
C ALA A 375 10.99 -1.87 -22.06
N VAL A 376 11.81 -2.91 -22.11
CA VAL A 376 12.40 -3.43 -23.35
C VAL A 376 11.88 -4.81 -23.63
N ASN A 377 11.53 -5.07 -24.89
CA ASN A 377 11.21 -6.41 -25.34
C ASN A 377 12.48 -7.27 -25.40
N SER A 378 12.52 -8.35 -24.63
CA SER A 378 13.67 -9.24 -24.46
C SER A 378 14.09 -9.95 -25.75
N THR A 379 13.19 -10.13 -26.71
CA THR A 379 13.49 -10.78 -27.99
C THR A 379 14.08 -9.81 -29.01
N SER A 380 13.49 -8.61 -29.15
CA SER A 380 13.90 -7.62 -30.16
C SER A 380 14.96 -6.63 -29.65
N GLY A 381 15.11 -6.49 -28.34
CA GLY A 381 15.96 -5.48 -27.70
C GLY A 381 15.47 -4.05 -27.87
N LYS A 382 14.20 -3.84 -28.28
CA LYS A 382 13.60 -2.51 -28.51
C LYS A 382 12.67 -2.11 -27.37
N PRO A 383 12.56 -0.80 -27.05
CA PRO A 383 11.61 -0.33 -26.06
C PRO A 383 10.16 -0.50 -26.52
N TYR A 384 9.25 -0.81 -25.59
CA TYR A 384 7.81 -0.75 -25.83
C TYR A 384 7.33 0.69 -25.87
N THR A 385 6.73 1.10 -26.98
CA THR A 385 6.28 2.48 -27.23
C THR A 385 4.91 2.49 -27.90
N TRP A 386 4.08 3.48 -27.55
CA TRP A 386 2.72 3.59 -28.14
C TRP A 386 2.72 3.62 -29.67
N GLU A 387 3.73 4.22 -30.30
CA GLU A 387 3.82 4.34 -31.76
C GLU A 387 4.07 3.00 -32.44
N ASN A 388 4.93 2.14 -31.87
CA ASN A 388 5.34 0.89 -32.50
C ASN A 388 4.53 -0.32 -32.04
N ASP A 389 4.07 -0.29 -30.78
CA ASP A 389 3.51 -1.46 -30.10
C ASP A 389 2.03 -1.28 -29.75
N GLY A 390 1.50 -0.05 -29.81
CA GLY A 390 0.12 0.27 -29.41
C GLY A 390 -0.08 0.43 -27.90
N PHE A 391 0.93 0.09 -27.11
CA PHE A 391 1.05 0.29 -25.67
C PHE A 391 2.49 0.70 -25.31
N ALA A 392 2.73 1.07 -24.06
CA ALA A 392 4.08 1.29 -23.54
C ALA A 392 4.19 0.79 -22.10
N GLY A 393 5.37 0.30 -21.72
CA GLY A 393 5.73 -0.04 -20.33
C GLY A 393 6.98 0.72 -19.92
N LEU A 394 7.21 0.86 -18.62
CA LEU A 394 8.41 1.49 -18.08
C LEU A 394 9.28 0.50 -17.31
N SER A 395 10.58 0.81 -17.24
CA SER A 395 11.54 0.19 -16.34
C SER A 395 12.03 1.22 -15.32
N TYR A 396 12.37 0.74 -14.14
CA TYR A 396 12.79 1.53 -13.00
C TYR A 396 14.07 0.98 -12.40
N ARG A 397 15.03 1.86 -12.18
CA ARG A 397 16.17 1.64 -11.29
C ARG A 397 15.95 2.51 -10.07
N PHE A 398 15.79 1.91 -8.89
CA PHE A 398 15.77 2.61 -7.60
C PHE A 398 17.07 2.31 -6.86
N GLU A 399 17.81 3.34 -6.47
CA GLU A 399 19.09 3.17 -5.76
C GLU A 399 18.91 3.00 -4.25
N THR A 400 17.70 3.19 -3.74
CA THR A 400 17.30 2.86 -2.37
C THR A 400 15.79 2.57 -2.28
N ASP A 401 15.39 1.71 -1.36
CA ASP A 401 14.00 1.49 -0.95
C ASP A 401 13.52 2.47 0.12
N GLN A 402 14.46 3.29 0.62
CA GLN A 402 14.24 4.43 1.50
C GLN A 402 13.93 5.70 0.67
N PHE A 403 12.77 5.73 0.00
CA PHE A 403 12.50 6.66 -1.11
C PHE A 403 11.04 7.15 -1.21
N GLY A 404 10.86 8.48 -1.22
CA GLY A 404 9.56 9.13 -1.32
C GLY A 404 8.75 9.09 -0.01
N THR A 405 7.42 9.13 -0.11
CA THR A 405 6.58 8.80 1.05
C THR A 405 6.67 7.31 1.31
N GLN A 406 7.03 6.91 2.53
CA GLN A 406 7.40 5.53 2.80
C GLN A 406 6.91 4.97 4.12
N LEU A 407 7.11 3.66 4.29
CA LEU A 407 6.98 2.94 5.55
C LEU A 407 8.31 2.24 5.85
N ASP A 408 8.83 2.45 7.05
CA ASP A 408 10.01 1.73 7.52
C ASP A 408 9.59 0.48 8.31
N PRO A 409 9.94 -0.71 7.81
CA PRO A 409 9.81 -1.92 8.59
C PRO A 409 10.92 -1.96 9.67
N PRO A 410 10.69 -2.63 10.81
CA PRO A 410 11.72 -2.88 11.80
C PRO A 410 13.01 -3.50 11.22
N ALA A 411 12.87 -4.32 10.17
CA ALA A 411 13.99 -4.95 9.47
C ALA A 411 15.05 -3.96 8.98
N HIS A 412 14.65 -2.70 8.70
CA HIS A 412 15.55 -1.65 8.27
C HIS A 412 16.76 -1.52 9.23
N TRP A 413 16.51 -1.65 10.54
CA TRP A 413 17.52 -1.52 11.58
C TRP A 413 17.87 -2.82 12.31
N ASN A 414 17.01 -3.84 12.22
CA ASN A 414 17.26 -5.09 12.90
C ASN A 414 16.83 -6.29 12.05
N PRO A 415 17.79 -7.10 11.55
CA PRO A 415 17.49 -8.17 10.64
C PRO A 415 16.64 -9.28 11.27
N ASP A 416 16.45 -9.32 12.59
CA ASP A 416 15.59 -10.31 13.27
C ASP A 416 14.09 -9.97 13.16
N TYR A 417 13.72 -8.74 12.81
CA TYR A 417 12.33 -8.31 12.78
C TYR A 417 11.77 -8.22 11.36
N PRO A 418 10.43 -8.22 11.18
CA PRO A 418 9.79 -8.30 9.88
C PRO A 418 10.19 -7.20 8.88
N ALA A 419 10.39 -7.61 7.61
CA ALA A 419 10.47 -6.78 6.41
C ALA A 419 9.08 -6.42 5.85
N ILE A 420 9.02 -5.57 4.82
CA ILE A 420 7.77 -5.08 4.23
C ILE A 420 6.83 -6.20 3.77
N ASP A 421 7.35 -7.26 3.17
CA ASP A 421 6.54 -8.39 2.69
C ASP A 421 5.96 -9.27 3.82
N GLU A 422 6.55 -9.16 5.01
CA GLU A 422 6.18 -9.89 6.22
C GLU A 422 5.11 -9.13 7.05
N LEU A 423 4.75 -7.90 6.67
CA LEU A 423 3.71 -7.11 7.34
C LEU A 423 2.31 -7.67 7.09
N PRO A 424 1.45 -7.77 8.13
CA PRO A 424 0.13 -8.37 7.99
C PRO A 424 -0.82 -7.46 7.19
N PRO A 425 -1.81 -8.05 6.48
CA PRO A 425 -2.81 -7.27 5.74
C PRO A 425 -3.72 -6.44 6.65
N THR A 426 -3.67 -6.66 7.97
CA THR A 426 -4.36 -5.79 8.91
C THR A 426 -3.90 -4.35 8.78
N PHE A 427 -2.71 -4.02 8.27
CA PHE A 427 -2.28 -2.63 8.02
C PHE A 427 -3.18 -1.86 7.05
N ALA A 428 -4.06 -2.49 6.26
CA ALA A 428 -4.76 -1.84 5.15
C ALA A 428 -5.54 -0.57 5.50
N VAL A 429 -6.24 -0.51 6.65
CA VAL A 429 -7.03 0.66 7.08
C VAL A 429 -7.02 0.82 8.60
N ARG A 430 -6.78 2.03 9.11
CA ARG A 430 -6.85 2.38 10.55
C ARG A 430 -7.45 3.75 10.82
N PRO A 431 -7.89 4.04 12.07
CA PRO A 431 -8.12 5.41 12.52
C PRO A 431 -6.86 6.26 12.31
N LEU A 432 -7.03 7.45 11.75
CA LEU A 432 -5.97 8.44 11.57
C LEU A 432 -6.14 9.55 12.61
N VAL A 433 -5.03 9.90 13.27
CA VAL A 433 -4.87 11.05 14.16
C VAL A 433 -3.84 11.99 13.55
N ILE A 434 -4.16 13.28 13.43
CA ILE A 434 -3.17 14.32 13.10
C ILE A 434 -2.86 15.13 14.34
N ILE A 435 -1.57 15.19 14.73
CA ILE A 435 -1.08 16.10 15.76
C ILE A 435 -0.35 17.24 15.07
N ASP A 436 -0.91 18.45 15.19
CA ASP A 436 -0.37 19.65 14.56
C ASP A 436 0.61 20.38 15.50
N ILE A 437 1.89 20.45 15.09
CA ILE A 437 2.95 21.20 15.78
C ILE A 437 3.41 22.43 14.99
N THR A 438 2.73 22.80 13.89
CA THR A 438 3.13 23.87 12.97
C THR A 438 3.36 25.21 13.67
N ALA A 439 2.55 25.54 14.68
CA ALA A 439 2.69 26.78 15.44
C ALA A 439 4.02 26.85 16.21
N LYS A 440 4.52 25.70 16.67
CA LYS A 440 5.80 25.57 17.39
C LYS A 440 6.97 25.49 16.44
N VAL A 441 6.81 24.80 15.32
CA VAL A 441 7.82 24.74 14.24
C VAL A 441 8.10 26.16 13.70
N LYS A 442 7.09 27.02 13.55
CA LYS A 442 7.29 28.43 13.17
C LYS A 442 8.15 29.25 14.14
N THR A 443 8.29 28.82 15.39
CA THR A 443 9.13 29.47 16.40
C THR A 443 10.48 28.79 16.58
N ASP A 444 10.58 27.51 16.20
CA ASP A 444 11.77 26.67 16.28
C ASP A 444 11.67 25.61 15.17
N ASP A 445 12.39 25.83 14.06
CA ASP A 445 12.34 24.96 12.88
C ASP A 445 12.70 23.49 13.21
N GLY A 446 13.45 23.27 14.31
CA GLY A 446 13.83 21.96 14.82
C GLY A 446 12.89 21.38 15.88
N TYR A 447 11.72 21.98 16.12
CA TYR A 447 10.84 21.57 17.23
C TYR A 447 10.49 20.07 17.17
N GLN A 448 10.69 19.40 18.29
CA GLN A 448 10.43 17.97 18.44
C GLN A 448 9.14 17.76 19.25
N LEU A 449 8.19 16.99 18.71
CA LEU A 449 6.96 16.63 19.41
C LEU A 449 7.28 16.05 20.80
N ALA A 450 6.71 16.67 21.84
CA ALA A 450 6.86 16.25 23.23
C ALA A 450 5.62 15.50 23.75
N VAL A 451 5.76 14.82 24.89
CA VAL A 451 4.62 14.16 25.56
C VAL A 451 3.51 15.17 25.91
N ASP A 452 3.90 16.38 26.34
CA ASP A 452 2.94 17.43 26.68
C ASP A 452 2.10 17.87 25.49
N ASP A 453 2.63 17.81 24.26
CA ASP A 453 1.85 18.08 23.04
C ASP A 453 0.75 17.05 22.83
N ILE A 454 1.09 15.78 23.03
CA ILE A 454 0.15 14.67 22.91
C ILE A 454 -0.96 14.82 23.96
N LEU A 455 -0.60 15.09 25.21
CA LEU A 455 -1.58 15.28 26.29
C LEU A 455 -2.44 16.53 26.07
N ALA A 456 -1.86 17.62 25.56
CA ALA A 456 -2.61 18.82 25.21
C ALA A 456 -3.57 18.56 24.05
N TRP A 457 -3.15 17.80 23.04
CA TRP A 457 -4.00 17.37 21.93
C TRP A 457 -5.18 16.52 22.43
N GLU A 458 -4.93 15.52 23.29
CA GLU A 458 -5.97 14.68 23.87
C GLU A 458 -6.97 15.49 24.69
N ASN A 459 -6.49 16.46 25.48
CA ASN A 459 -7.35 17.38 26.22
C ASN A 459 -8.11 18.34 25.31
N LYS A 460 -7.51 18.87 24.24
CA LYS A 460 -8.20 19.73 23.27
C LYS A 460 -9.39 19.02 22.63
N HIS A 461 -9.20 17.76 22.23
CA HIS A 461 -10.24 16.98 21.56
C HIS A 461 -11.14 16.17 22.51
N GLN A 462 -10.82 16.16 23.81
CA GLN A 462 -11.51 15.36 24.84
C GLN A 462 -11.54 13.86 24.52
N ILE A 463 -10.47 13.36 23.90
CA ILE A 463 -10.34 11.97 23.44
C ILE A 463 -8.92 11.48 23.68
N THR A 464 -8.80 10.26 24.18
CA THR A 464 -7.52 9.53 24.21
C THR A 464 -7.25 8.93 22.84
N ILE A 465 -6.00 9.01 22.36
CA ILE A 465 -5.59 8.40 21.09
C ILE A 465 -6.01 6.92 21.05
N PRO A 466 -6.79 6.47 20.05
CA PRO A 466 -7.27 5.11 20.01
C PRO A 466 -6.15 4.08 19.86
N LYS A 467 -6.27 2.93 20.55
CA LYS A 467 -5.39 1.78 20.33
C LYS A 467 -5.41 1.37 18.86
N GLY A 468 -4.23 1.13 18.30
CA GLY A 468 -4.03 0.73 16.91
C GLY A 468 -4.24 1.87 15.90
N ALA A 469 -4.47 3.11 16.34
CA ALA A 469 -4.50 4.26 15.44
C ALA A 469 -3.14 4.49 14.76
N VAL A 470 -3.16 5.17 13.62
CA VAL A 470 -1.98 5.77 13.01
C VAL A 470 -1.92 7.23 13.43
N VAL A 471 -0.77 7.69 13.89
CA VAL A 471 -0.57 9.07 14.36
C VAL A 471 0.40 9.79 13.43
N PHE A 472 -0.07 10.76 12.66
CA PHE A 472 0.80 11.60 11.86
C PHE A 472 1.04 12.97 12.51
N VAL A 473 2.28 13.42 12.45
CA VAL A 473 2.74 14.68 13.06
C VAL A 473 2.93 15.71 11.96
N ARG A 474 2.05 16.72 11.93
CA ARG A 474 2.07 17.79 10.93
C ARG A 474 2.99 18.92 11.38
N SER A 475 3.97 19.27 10.55
CA SER A 475 4.91 20.38 10.75
C SER A 475 4.87 21.44 9.64
N ASP A 476 4.07 21.23 8.60
CA ASP A 476 4.08 21.92 7.30
C ASP A 476 5.43 21.82 6.55
N TRP A 477 6.32 20.88 6.92
CA TRP A 477 7.61 20.69 6.26
C TRP A 477 7.43 20.22 4.81
N SER A 478 6.39 19.41 4.55
CA SER A 478 6.06 18.87 3.22
C SER A 478 5.79 19.97 2.17
N LYS A 479 5.49 21.21 2.58
CA LYS A 479 5.31 22.36 1.66
C LYS A 479 6.57 22.77 0.92
N GLN A 480 7.74 22.29 1.36
CA GLN A 480 9.01 22.51 0.70
C GLN A 480 9.30 21.50 -0.42
N TRP A 481 8.56 20.38 -0.50
CA TRP A 481 8.88 19.22 -1.35
C TRP A 481 9.08 19.54 -2.84
N ASP A 482 8.18 20.36 -3.40
CA ASP A 482 8.22 20.77 -4.81
C ASP A 482 8.78 22.18 -5.03
N VAL A 483 9.29 22.82 -3.97
CA VAL A 483 9.74 24.22 -3.97
C VAL A 483 11.26 24.33 -3.77
N VAL A 484 11.78 23.56 -2.83
CA VAL A 484 13.21 23.52 -2.50
C VAL A 484 13.88 22.46 -3.38
N ASP A 485 15.12 22.72 -3.80
CA ASP A 485 15.90 21.72 -4.52
C ASP A 485 15.97 20.41 -3.71
N PRO A 486 15.69 19.23 -4.31
CA PRO A 486 15.58 17.98 -3.56
C PRO A 486 16.83 17.60 -2.75
N VAL A 487 18.02 17.93 -3.23
CA VAL A 487 19.27 17.65 -2.51
C VAL A 487 19.40 18.59 -1.31
N GLN A 488 19.04 19.86 -1.47
CA GLN A 488 19.00 20.82 -0.37
C GLN A 488 17.94 20.46 0.67
N LEU A 489 16.76 20.03 0.23
CA LEU A 489 15.68 19.65 1.12
C LEU A 489 16.05 18.43 1.97
N ALA A 490 16.62 17.40 1.36
CA ALA A 490 17.08 16.20 2.07
C ALA A 490 18.25 16.46 3.03
N ALA A 491 19.02 17.53 2.81
CA ALA A 491 20.10 17.97 3.69
C ALA A 491 19.66 19.01 4.74
N SER A 492 18.37 19.38 4.77
CA SER A 492 17.86 20.42 5.65
C SER A 492 18.01 20.02 7.12
N PHE A 493 18.62 20.87 7.94
CA PHE A 493 18.79 20.67 9.37
C PHE A 493 18.86 22.03 10.11
N PRO A 494 18.29 22.18 11.31
CA PRO A 494 17.44 21.18 11.97
C PRO A 494 16.10 21.02 11.24
N PHE A 495 15.49 19.86 11.41
CA PHE A 495 14.15 19.55 10.91
C PHE A 495 13.22 19.22 12.11
N PRO A 496 11.91 19.44 11.97
CA PRO A 496 10.96 19.11 13.03
C PRO A 496 10.88 17.59 13.19
N GLY A 497 10.69 17.10 14.41
CA GLY A 497 10.71 15.65 14.66
C GLY A 497 9.94 15.23 15.90
N GLN A 498 10.36 14.14 16.56
CA GLN A 498 9.80 13.72 17.85
C GLN A 498 10.89 13.34 18.86
N THR A 499 10.60 13.60 20.14
CA THR A 499 11.47 13.12 21.22
C THR A 499 11.31 11.61 21.44
N LEU A 500 12.37 10.91 21.86
CA LEU A 500 12.28 9.51 22.29
C LEU A 500 11.19 9.27 23.34
N ALA A 501 10.93 10.25 24.22
CA ALA A 501 9.89 10.16 25.23
C ALA A 501 8.48 10.16 24.63
N SER A 502 8.20 10.99 23.62
CA SER A 502 6.89 11.03 22.95
C SER A 502 6.67 9.79 22.08
N VAL A 503 7.69 9.31 21.38
CA VAL A 503 7.65 8.05 20.62
C VAL A 503 7.33 6.87 21.56
N LYS A 504 8.06 6.73 22.67
CA LYS A 504 7.76 5.73 23.70
C LYS A 504 6.36 5.86 24.27
N PHE A 505 5.90 7.08 24.54
CA PHE A 505 4.57 7.31 25.09
C PHE A 505 3.47 6.86 24.13
N LEU A 506 3.57 7.19 22.84
CA LEU A 506 2.62 6.74 21.82
C LEU A 506 2.56 5.22 21.73
N HIS A 507 3.70 4.54 21.64
CA HIS A 507 3.74 3.09 21.47
C HIS A 507 3.41 2.32 22.75
N LEU A 508 4.00 2.69 23.89
CA LEU A 508 3.85 1.95 25.14
C LEU A 508 2.58 2.34 25.91
N ASN A 509 2.18 3.61 25.89
CA ASN A 509 1.03 4.10 26.67
C ASN A 509 -0.26 4.28 25.85
N ARG A 510 -0.20 4.36 24.53
CA ARG A 510 -1.38 4.42 23.64
C ARG A 510 -1.53 3.20 22.74
N SER A 511 -0.49 2.39 22.58
CA SER A 511 -0.51 1.19 21.74
C SER A 511 -1.00 1.51 20.33
N ILE A 512 -0.47 2.57 19.75
CA ILE A 512 -0.73 2.94 18.34
C ILE A 512 -0.18 1.87 17.41
N LEU A 513 -0.64 1.82 16.16
CA LEU A 513 -0.06 0.93 15.16
C LEU A 513 1.34 1.44 14.79
N PHE A 514 1.40 2.68 14.30
CA PHE A 514 2.64 3.41 14.05
C PHE A 514 2.41 4.92 13.99
N HIS A 515 3.51 5.66 13.96
CA HIS A 515 3.52 7.10 13.79
C HIS A 515 4.25 7.50 12.51
N GLY A 516 3.97 8.69 11.99
CA GLY A 516 4.65 9.21 10.81
C GLY A 516 4.73 10.73 10.79
N HIS A 517 5.50 11.24 9.84
CA HIS A 517 5.93 12.64 9.81
C HIS A 517 6.26 13.11 8.39
N GLU A 518 6.38 14.42 8.21
CA GLU A 518 6.63 15.04 6.90
C GLU A 518 8.09 15.05 6.44
N PRO A 519 9.10 15.25 7.32
CA PRO A 519 10.49 15.14 6.90
C PRO A 519 10.89 13.70 6.50
N LEU A 520 12.12 13.54 5.99
CA LEU A 520 12.71 12.26 5.58
C LEU A 520 13.45 11.54 6.72
N ASP A 521 13.32 12.05 7.94
CA ASP A 521 13.88 11.52 9.18
C ASP A 521 13.16 12.27 10.33
N THR A 522 13.16 11.73 11.53
CA THR A 522 12.55 12.36 12.71
C THR A 522 13.46 12.57 13.90
N ASP A 523 14.69 12.09 13.82
CA ASP A 523 15.60 12.15 14.93
C ASP A 523 16.77 13.10 14.66
N THR A 524 16.83 14.19 15.42
CA THR A 524 17.92 15.17 15.30
C THR A 524 19.11 14.86 16.22
N THR A 525 19.08 13.74 16.95
CA THR A 525 20.19 13.30 17.80
C THR A 525 21.32 12.69 16.97
N PRO A 526 22.59 12.78 17.41
CA PRO A 526 23.73 12.27 16.63
C PRO A 526 23.69 10.75 16.34
N THR A 527 22.88 9.99 17.07
CA THR A 527 22.78 8.54 16.97
C THR A 527 21.36 8.06 16.68
N LEU A 528 20.46 8.98 16.29
CA LEU A 528 19.06 8.68 15.96
C LEU A 528 18.35 7.85 17.06
N GLU A 529 18.50 8.25 18.33
CA GLU A 529 18.13 7.44 19.50
C GLU A 529 16.66 6.94 19.53
N SER A 530 15.73 7.75 19.04
CA SER A 530 14.30 7.46 18.95
C SER A 530 13.97 6.46 17.85
N GLU A 531 14.50 6.65 16.65
CA GLU A 531 14.35 5.72 15.53
C GLU A 531 15.04 4.37 15.85
N ALA A 532 16.24 4.45 16.43
CA ALA A 532 16.98 3.29 16.92
C ALA A 532 16.16 2.47 17.91
N TRP A 533 15.58 3.13 18.91
CA TRP A 533 14.71 2.45 19.87
C TRP A 533 13.48 1.84 19.19
N LEU A 534 12.84 2.59 18.29
CA LEU A 534 11.60 2.21 17.61
C LEU A 534 11.79 0.94 16.78
N LEU A 535 12.69 0.98 15.79
CA LEU A 535 12.84 -0.07 14.79
C LEU A 535 13.54 -1.30 15.39
N GLN A 536 14.45 -1.13 16.37
CA GLN A 536 15.01 -2.26 17.12
C GLN A 536 14.03 -2.89 18.12
N SER A 537 12.89 -2.24 18.40
CA SER A 537 11.83 -2.77 19.28
C SER A 537 10.66 -3.39 18.51
N GLY A 538 10.75 -3.50 17.18
CA GLY A 538 9.71 -4.14 16.36
C GLY A 538 8.55 -3.22 15.96
N TYR A 539 8.69 -1.90 16.10
CA TYR A 539 7.68 -0.94 15.61
C TYR A 539 8.03 -0.44 14.21
N THR A 540 7.04 0.10 13.48
CA THR A 540 7.24 0.75 12.18
C THR A 540 7.11 2.27 12.31
N GLN A 541 7.54 3.01 11.28
CA GLN A 541 7.22 4.44 11.10
C GLN A 541 6.92 4.75 9.64
N ALA A 542 6.35 5.93 9.40
CA ALA A 542 6.20 6.49 8.07
C ALA A 542 6.94 7.82 7.93
N GLU A 543 7.60 8.01 6.81
CA GLU A 543 8.37 9.21 6.50
C GLU A 543 7.90 9.84 5.20
N GLY A 544 8.23 11.13 5.00
CA GLY A 544 7.84 11.85 3.79
C GLY A 544 6.33 11.92 3.59
N VAL A 545 5.52 11.98 4.65
CA VAL A 545 4.07 12.10 4.53
C VAL A 545 3.71 13.50 4.03
N GLY A 546 2.88 13.60 3.00
CA GLY A 546 2.49 14.86 2.37
C GLY A 546 1.09 15.35 2.75
N ASN A 547 0.78 16.59 2.37
CA ASN A 547 -0.59 17.15 2.28
C ASN A 547 -1.47 17.00 3.54
N MET A 548 -0.86 17.10 4.73
CA MET A 548 -1.63 17.03 5.98
C MET A 548 -2.37 18.33 6.31
N ASP A 549 -2.11 19.42 5.58
CA ASP A 549 -2.78 20.69 5.82
C ASP A 549 -4.26 20.63 5.40
N GLY A 550 -5.15 20.84 6.35
CA GLY A 550 -6.59 20.75 6.13
C GLY A 550 -7.18 19.35 6.33
N VAL A 551 -6.36 18.35 6.66
CA VAL A 551 -6.84 17.07 7.21
C VAL A 551 -7.36 17.31 8.64
N PRO A 552 -8.60 16.91 8.97
CA PRO A 552 -9.09 16.95 10.35
C PRO A 552 -8.20 16.19 11.33
N GLU A 553 -7.93 16.78 12.51
CA GLU A 553 -7.10 16.13 13.55
C GLU A 553 -7.73 14.84 14.09
N VAL A 554 -9.07 14.73 14.06
CA VAL A 554 -9.84 13.58 14.53
C VAL A 554 -10.88 13.14 13.49
N GLY A 555 -11.23 11.85 13.53
CA GLY A 555 -12.38 11.31 12.80
C GLY A 555 -12.12 10.86 11.36
N CYS A 556 -10.89 10.97 10.85
CA CYS A 556 -10.50 10.35 9.58
C CYS A 556 -10.01 8.90 9.78
N LEU A 557 -10.09 8.10 8.73
CA LEU A 557 -9.33 6.86 8.57
C LEU A 557 -8.12 7.12 7.67
N VAL A 558 -7.11 6.26 7.72
CA VAL A 558 -6.06 6.18 6.71
C VAL A 558 -6.09 4.80 6.09
N GLN A 559 -6.22 4.75 4.76
CA GLN A 559 -5.93 3.57 3.95
C GLN A 559 -4.45 3.59 3.60
N MET A 560 -3.82 2.43 3.69
CA MET A 560 -2.38 2.27 3.54
C MET A 560 -2.09 1.09 2.63
N GLY A 561 -1.10 1.23 1.76
CA GLY A 561 -0.56 0.09 1.03
C GLY A 561 0.80 0.38 0.42
N PHE A 562 1.56 -0.68 0.27
CA PHE A 562 2.95 -0.70 -0.20
C PHE A 562 3.19 -2.01 -0.96
N PRO A 563 4.01 -2.01 -2.02
CA PRO A 563 4.36 -3.21 -2.76
C PRO A 563 4.94 -4.29 -1.87
N LYS A 564 4.62 -5.55 -2.15
CA LYS A 564 5.05 -6.69 -1.35
C LYS A 564 6.41 -7.23 -1.82
N LEU A 565 7.44 -6.40 -1.81
CA LEU A 565 8.81 -6.74 -2.22
C LEU A 565 9.47 -7.62 -1.15
N ARG A 566 9.88 -8.84 -1.51
CA ARG A 566 10.52 -9.80 -0.60
C ARG A 566 11.77 -9.20 0.04
N GLY A 567 11.83 -9.24 1.38
CA GLY A 567 12.96 -8.72 2.13
C GLY A 567 13.11 -7.20 2.02
N GLY A 568 12.03 -6.48 1.67
CA GLY A 568 12.02 -5.03 1.59
C GLY A 568 12.32 -4.38 2.94
N LEU A 569 13.29 -3.47 2.96
CA LEU A 569 13.80 -2.75 4.13
C LEU A 569 13.31 -1.30 4.16
N GLY A 570 12.51 -0.91 3.16
CA GLY A 570 11.71 0.30 3.06
C GLY A 570 10.52 0.00 2.14
N GLY A 571 9.39 0.67 2.38
CA GLY A 571 8.15 0.44 1.65
C GLY A 571 7.72 1.69 0.90
N TYR A 572 7.63 1.62 -0.44
CA TYR A 572 7.03 2.67 -1.27
C TYR A 572 5.53 2.80 -0.97
N ALA A 573 5.20 3.63 0.02
CA ALA A 573 3.88 3.67 0.60
C ALA A 573 3.00 4.70 -0.10
N ARG A 574 1.72 4.38 -0.22
CA ARG A 574 0.67 5.37 -0.51
C ARG A 574 -0.33 5.41 0.63
N TYR A 575 -0.51 6.61 1.18
CA TYR A 575 -1.39 6.89 2.31
C TYR A 575 -2.54 7.76 1.84
N ILE A 576 -3.76 7.25 1.97
CA ILE A 576 -4.98 7.99 1.64
C ILE A 576 -5.78 8.23 2.91
N ALA A 577 -5.91 9.49 3.31
CA ALA A 577 -6.86 9.85 4.36
C ALA A 577 -8.29 9.82 3.82
N ILE A 578 -9.17 9.10 4.50
CA ILE A 578 -10.61 9.04 4.24
C ILE A 578 -11.26 9.80 5.38
N CYS A 579 -11.79 10.98 5.09
CA CYS A 579 -12.26 11.94 6.07
C CYS A 579 -13.76 12.21 5.96
N PRO A 580 -14.40 12.67 7.05
CA PRO A 580 -15.79 13.12 7.02
C PRO A 580 -16.11 14.08 5.85
N GLU A 581 -17.36 14.06 5.40
CA GLU A 581 -17.82 14.83 4.23
C GLU A 581 -17.61 16.35 4.38
N ASP A 582 -17.56 16.85 5.61
CA ASP A 582 -17.32 18.24 5.97
C ASP A 582 -15.83 18.64 6.06
N ALA A 583 -14.89 17.72 5.80
CA ALA A 583 -13.47 18.03 5.72
C ALA A 583 -13.20 19.16 4.70
N ALA A 584 -12.22 20.03 4.97
CA ALA A 584 -12.01 21.24 4.16
C ALA A 584 -11.52 20.93 2.73
N ILE A 585 -10.75 19.86 2.57
CA ILE A 585 -10.10 19.44 1.32
C ILE A 585 -10.44 17.99 0.97
N GLY A 586 -10.00 17.54 -0.20
CA GLY A 586 -10.17 16.17 -0.69
C GLY A 586 -11.30 16.01 -1.69
N VAL A 587 -11.38 14.81 -2.26
CA VAL A 587 -12.33 14.45 -3.33
C VAL A 587 -13.28 13.35 -2.86
N THR A 588 -14.56 13.48 -3.21
CA THR A 588 -15.57 12.47 -2.89
C THR A 588 -15.77 11.52 -4.07
N ILE A 589 -16.13 10.28 -3.77
CA ILE A 589 -16.46 9.26 -4.77
C ILE A 589 -17.58 9.76 -5.70
N ASN A 590 -17.36 9.69 -7.02
CA ASN A 590 -18.18 10.27 -8.09
C ASN A 590 -18.24 11.81 -8.15
N ALA A 591 -17.41 12.56 -7.43
CA ALA A 591 -17.32 14.02 -7.59
C ALA A 591 -16.73 14.41 -8.96
N ALA A 592 -15.85 13.57 -9.50
CA ALA A 592 -15.36 13.58 -10.87
C ALA A 592 -15.55 12.20 -11.51
N ALA A 593 -15.33 12.11 -12.83
CA ALA A 593 -15.35 10.83 -13.52
C ALA A 593 -14.15 9.97 -13.08
N GLU A 594 -14.43 8.81 -12.48
CA GLU A 594 -13.43 7.85 -11.97
C GLU A 594 -13.36 6.57 -12.83
N SER A 595 -14.42 6.30 -13.60
CA SER A 595 -14.54 5.17 -14.52
C SER A 595 -15.67 5.50 -15.52
N PRO A 596 -15.38 5.73 -16.81
CA PRO A 596 -14.02 5.88 -17.34
C PRO A 596 -13.36 7.16 -16.81
N LEU A 597 -12.05 7.13 -16.69
CA LEU A 597 -11.20 8.27 -16.39
C LEU A 597 -11.17 9.24 -17.59
N PRO A 598 -11.20 10.55 -17.36
CA PRO A 598 -11.24 11.53 -18.43
C PRO A 598 -9.88 11.67 -19.12
N LYS A 599 -9.91 12.00 -20.41
CA LYS A 599 -8.73 12.43 -21.16
C LYS A 599 -8.13 13.68 -20.53
N GLN A 600 -6.80 13.74 -20.51
CA GLN A 600 -6.01 14.86 -20.05
C GLN A 600 -5.80 15.88 -21.17
N LYS A 601 -5.29 17.07 -20.82
CA LYS A 601 -5.13 18.19 -21.77
C LYS A 601 -4.06 17.95 -22.82
N SER A 602 -2.99 17.24 -22.46
CA SER A 602 -1.88 16.87 -23.34
C SER A 602 -1.48 15.41 -23.07
N PRO A 603 -1.00 14.68 -24.08
CA PRO A 603 -0.52 13.31 -23.90
C PRO A 603 0.79 13.29 -23.09
N LEU A 604 1.05 12.16 -22.43
CA LEU A 604 2.35 11.89 -21.84
C LEU A 604 3.44 11.86 -22.92
N GLN A 605 4.59 12.44 -22.58
CA GLN A 605 5.78 12.45 -23.40
C GLN A 605 6.98 12.03 -22.56
N PHE A 606 7.84 11.21 -23.14
CA PHE A 606 9.08 10.80 -22.48
C PHE A 606 10.09 11.93 -22.53
N VAL A 607 10.58 12.35 -21.37
CA VAL A 607 11.60 13.36 -21.20
C VAL A 607 12.83 12.71 -20.59
N ASP A 608 13.95 12.78 -21.32
CA ASP A 608 15.20 12.15 -20.89
C ASP A 608 15.62 12.60 -19.48
N GLY A 609 16.02 11.64 -18.66
CA GLY A 609 16.37 11.83 -17.25
C GLY A 609 15.20 12.15 -16.30
N GLN A 610 13.96 12.29 -16.78
CA GLN A 610 12.78 12.61 -15.96
C GLN A 610 11.67 11.56 -16.03
N GLY A 611 11.61 10.76 -17.11
CA GLY A 611 10.54 9.80 -17.35
C GLY A 611 9.38 10.43 -18.11
N LEU A 612 8.17 9.94 -17.90
CA LEU A 612 6.97 10.44 -18.59
C LEU A 612 6.36 11.65 -17.89
N LEU A 613 6.09 12.71 -18.66
CA LEU A 613 5.51 13.96 -18.19
C LEU A 613 4.44 14.46 -19.15
N ARG A 614 3.52 15.28 -18.64
CA ARG A 614 2.65 16.11 -19.48
C ARG A 614 3.29 17.48 -19.67
N THR A 615 3.47 17.87 -20.92
CA THR A 615 4.01 19.18 -21.32
C THR A 615 2.90 20.16 -21.67
#